data_AF-A0A8C2WVV5-F1
#
_entry.id   AF-A0A8C2WVV5-F1
#
_cell.length_a   1.000
_cell.length_b   1.000
_cell.length_c   1.000
_cell.angle_alpha   90.00
_cell.angle_beta   90.00
_cell.angle_gamma   90.00
#
_symmetry.space_group_name_H-M   'P 1'
#
loop_
_entity.id
_entity.type
_entity.pdbx_description
1 polymer ?
#
loop_
_entity_poly.entity_id
_entity_poly.type
_entity_poly.pdbx_seq_one_letter_code
_entity_poly.pdbx_strand_id
1 'polypeptide(L)'
;MVGLLVVFLGGLLEVCCGVSANRGGYPSFTDEIPFKITWPGAEFTLPATGGLYREDDFVIMTTTEKEKYKCLLPSLTSGDEDDDKEYTGLSPGELLEPLFKRSSCSYRIESYWTYEVCHGKHIRQYHEEKETGQKISVQEYFLGNRAQRSESTETDKVEEAEHVKSAAEIEVPSKNIEGQLTPFFSLEMGNGTPCVLKQNEARSTSVLYVCHPEAKHEILSIAEVTTCEYEVVVLTPLLCAHPKYRFKSSPVNAIFCQAVAGSPLRPRRLTQLDKEQEEQLKPPFSTTSGTREEQTPPVREEAFTSTHKPMTVGGQSQVTVGTTHISRLTDDQLIKEFLSGSYCLHGGVGWWKYEFCYGKHVHQYHEDKEQGKNTVVVGNWNAMEHGEWAKNNVARSYQLKDDGVQKVKLVSHFYGHGDVCDLTGKPRQVIVKLKCKESESPHAVTVYMLEPQTCQYILGVESPVICRILDTADEHGLLSISS
;
A
#
# COMPACT_ATOMS: atom_id res chain seq x y z
N MET A 1 24.80 -47.78 61.11
CA MET A 1 23.91 -48.96 61.07
C MET A 1 23.10 -48.97 62.36
N VAL A 2 21.78 -48.89 62.39
CA VAL A 2 20.74 -48.82 61.36
C VAL A 2 19.58 -48.07 62.01
N GLY A 3 19.11 -46.98 61.38
CA GLY A 3 18.10 -46.09 61.93
C GLY A 3 16.84 -46.04 61.07
N LEU A 4 15.71 -46.28 61.75
CA LEU A 4 14.37 -45.73 61.57
C LEU A 4 13.58 -45.93 60.26
N LEU A 5 12.44 -46.61 60.43
CA LEU A 5 11.14 -46.39 59.80
C LEU A 5 10.84 -44.93 59.45
N VAL A 6 10.28 -44.68 58.25
CA VAL A 6 9.11 -43.80 58.04
C VAL A 6 8.27 -44.35 56.87
N VAL A 7 7.00 -44.58 57.17
CA VAL A 7 5.89 -44.85 56.23
C VAL A 7 5.33 -43.50 55.77
N PHE A 8 5.03 -43.35 54.47
CA PHE A 8 4.00 -42.40 54.02
C PHE A 8 3.09 -43.03 52.97
N LEU A 9 1.81 -43.05 53.33
CA LEU A 9 0.63 -43.35 52.52
C LEU A 9 0.20 -42.12 51.71
N GLY A 10 -0.36 -42.37 50.53
CA GLY A 10 -1.13 -41.42 49.71
C GLY A 10 -0.98 -41.82 48.24
N GLY A 11 -1.93 -42.46 47.54
CA GLY A 11 -3.38 -42.46 47.67
C GLY A 11 -3.95 -41.43 46.71
N LEU A 12 -4.28 -41.82 45.48
CA LEU A 12 -5.37 -41.21 44.70
C LEU A 12 -5.68 -42.03 43.44
N LEU A 13 -6.99 -42.26 43.27
CA LEU A 13 -7.66 -42.97 42.19
C LEU A 13 -7.29 -42.44 40.80
N GLU A 14 -6.87 -43.32 39.90
CA GLU A 14 -7.01 -43.08 38.45
C GLU A 14 -8.37 -43.60 37.99
N VAL A 15 -9.26 -42.65 37.71
CA VAL A 15 -10.51 -42.86 36.99
C VAL A 15 -10.16 -43.06 35.52
N CYS A 16 -10.44 -44.25 35.00
CA CYS A 16 -10.43 -44.54 33.57
C CYS A 16 -11.48 -43.66 32.86
N CYS A 17 -11.03 -42.62 32.16
CA CYS A 17 -11.81 -41.97 31.10
C CYS A 17 -11.19 -42.35 29.76
N GLY A 18 -11.85 -43.24 29.03
CA GLY A 18 -11.47 -43.62 27.67
C GLY A 18 -11.49 -42.40 26.75
N VAL A 19 -10.32 -42.04 26.23
CA VAL A 19 -10.19 -41.15 25.08
C VAL A 19 -10.49 -41.99 23.85
N SER A 20 -11.68 -41.81 23.27
CA SER A 20 -11.95 -42.29 21.93
C SER A 20 -11.15 -41.43 20.96
N ALA A 21 -9.94 -41.89 20.64
CA ALA A 21 -9.11 -41.30 19.61
C ALA A 21 -9.73 -41.61 18.24
N ASN A 22 -10.35 -40.62 17.62
CA ASN A 22 -10.55 -40.63 16.17
C ASN A 22 -9.56 -39.64 15.54
N ARG A 23 -8.56 -40.23 14.88
CA ARG A 23 -7.54 -39.64 14.00
C ARG A 23 -6.50 -38.71 14.63
N GLY A 24 -5.25 -39.11 14.37
CA GLY A 24 -4.03 -38.38 14.68
C GLY A 24 -3.87 -37.10 13.87
N GLY A 25 -2.89 -36.30 14.31
CA GLY A 25 -2.68 -34.89 13.99
C GLY A 25 -2.93 -34.49 12.54
N TYR A 26 -3.62 -33.35 12.40
CA TYR A 26 -3.76 -32.63 11.14
C TYR A 26 -2.41 -32.00 10.79
N PRO A 27 -1.76 -32.38 9.67
CA PRO A 27 -0.45 -31.86 9.27
C PRO A 27 -0.52 -30.44 8.65
N SER A 28 -1.62 -29.71 8.81
CA SER A 28 -1.99 -28.54 7.99
C SER A 28 -2.28 -27.26 8.78
N PHE A 29 -2.10 -27.26 10.10
CA PHE A 29 -2.17 -26.04 10.93
C PHE A 29 -0.77 -25.57 11.30
N THR A 30 -0.18 -24.75 10.43
CA THR A 30 1.04 -23.99 10.71
C THR A 30 0.68 -22.50 10.83
N ASP A 31 1.49 -21.72 11.55
CA ASP A 31 1.28 -20.26 11.69
C ASP A 31 1.43 -19.51 10.34
N GLU A 32 1.87 -20.20 9.29
CA GLU A 32 2.05 -19.66 7.94
C GLU A 32 0.73 -19.60 7.14
N ILE A 33 -0.30 -20.36 7.56
CA ILE A 33 -1.59 -20.43 6.87
C ILE A 33 -2.64 -19.67 7.69
N PRO A 34 -3.19 -18.56 7.18
CA PRO A 34 -4.17 -17.77 7.93
C PRO A 34 -5.54 -18.46 7.97
N PHE A 35 -6.09 -18.62 9.18
CA PHE A 35 -7.46 -19.11 9.39
C PHE A 35 -8.32 -18.06 10.07
N LYS A 36 -9.61 -18.01 9.72
CA LYS A 36 -10.60 -17.14 10.38
C LYS A 36 -11.78 -17.94 10.89
N ILE A 37 -11.99 -17.90 12.20
CA ILE A 37 -13.17 -18.51 12.81
C ILE A 37 -14.40 -17.63 12.53
N THR A 38 -15.40 -18.22 11.91
CA THR A 38 -16.69 -17.61 11.60
C THR A 38 -17.77 -18.27 12.43
N TRP A 39 -18.62 -17.46 13.05
CA TRP A 39 -19.75 -17.88 13.89
C TRP A 39 -21.05 -17.67 13.12
N PRO A 40 -21.43 -18.62 12.25
CA PRO A 40 -22.68 -18.52 11.53
C PRO A 40 -23.87 -18.56 12.51
N GLY A 41 -24.96 -17.87 12.16
CA GLY A 41 -26.19 -17.85 12.96
C GLY A 41 -26.93 -19.19 12.99
N ALA A 42 -28.15 -19.20 13.53
CA ALA A 42 -28.97 -20.41 13.65
C ALA A 42 -29.34 -21.07 12.30
N GLU A 43 -29.35 -20.30 11.21
CA GLU A 43 -29.58 -20.79 9.86
C GLU A 43 -28.29 -20.71 9.05
N PHE A 44 -27.60 -21.84 8.90
CA PHE A 44 -26.39 -21.93 8.08
C PHE A 44 -26.38 -23.20 7.26
N THR A 45 -26.35 -23.00 5.94
CA THR A 45 -26.00 -24.03 4.96
C THR A 45 -24.58 -23.73 4.49
N LEU A 46 -23.73 -24.75 4.44
CA LEU A 46 -22.39 -24.62 3.90
C LEU A 46 -22.44 -23.98 2.49
N PRO A 47 -21.55 -23.03 2.17
CA PRO A 47 -21.44 -22.51 0.82
C PRO A 47 -21.21 -23.68 -0.15
N ALA A 48 -22.07 -23.84 -1.16
CA ALA A 48 -21.98 -24.90 -2.17
C ALA A 48 -20.80 -24.71 -3.16
N THR A 49 -19.75 -24.00 -2.75
CA THR A 49 -18.49 -23.85 -3.48
C THR A 49 -17.60 -25.04 -3.16
N GLY A 50 -17.79 -26.10 -3.97
CA GLY A 50 -16.83 -27.17 -4.30
C GLY A 50 -15.92 -27.71 -3.20
N GLY A 51 -16.12 -28.96 -2.77
CA GLY A 51 -15.12 -29.88 -2.21
C GLY A 51 -14.36 -29.53 -0.93
N LEU A 52 -14.36 -28.26 -0.49
CA LEU A 52 -13.44 -27.73 0.52
C LEU A 52 -13.77 -28.18 1.94
N TYR A 53 -15.02 -28.51 2.25
CA TYR A 53 -15.43 -28.95 3.59
C TYR A 53 -16.05 -30.34 3.52
N ARG A 54 -15.59 -31.24 4.40
CA ARG A 54 -16.18 -32.56 4.59
C ARG A 54 -16.98 -32.57 5.88
N GLU A 55 -18.18 -33.15 5.88
CA GLU A 55 -19.05 -33.18 7.07
C GLU A 55 -18.42 -33.92 8.26
N ASP A 56 -17.51 -34.86 7.98
CA ASP A 56 -16.77 -35.65 8.95
C ASP A 56 -15.52 -34.93 9.50
N ASP A 57 -15.15 -33.78 8.92
CA ASP A 57 -13.92 -33.04 9.26
C ASP A 57 -14.26 -31.85 10.18
N PHE A 58 -14.48 -32.17 11.45
CA PHE A 58 -14.85 -31.19 12.46
C PHE A 58 -14.16 -31.42 13.81
N VAL A 59 -14.02 -30.33 14.56
CA VAL A 59 -13.53 -30.32 15.94
C VAL A 59 -14.61 -29.73 16.85
N ILE A 60 -14.79 -30.31 18.04
CA ILE A 60 -15.64 -29.73 19.08
C ILE A 60 -14.77 -28.82 19.96
N MET A 61 -14.96 -27.50 19.83
CA MET A 61 -14.30 -26.51 20.69
C MET A 61 -15.14 -26.24 21.92
N THR A 62 -14.51 -26.14 23.08
CA THR A 62 -15.17 -25.78 24.35
C THR A 62 -14.50 -24.55 24.95
N THR A 63 -15.28 -23.52 25.29
CA THR A 63 -14.76 -22.29 25.90
C THR A 63 -14.50 -22.46 27.40
N THR A 64 -13.83 -21.48 28.01
CA THR A 64 -13.62 -21.43 29.47
C THR A 64 -14.92 -21.39 30.25
N GLU A 65 -16.00 -20.87 29.65
CA GLU A 65 -17.35 -20.79 30.22
C GLU A 65 -18.18 -22.06 29.96
N LYS A 66 -17.55 -23.13 29.45
CA LYS A 66 -18.17 -24.42 29.11
C LYS A 66 -19.18 -24.35 27.96
N GLU A 67 -19.06 -23.36 27.08
CA GLU A 67 -19.85 -23.26 25.85
C GLU A 67 -19.21 -24.17 24.78
N LYS A 68 -20.01 -24.95 24.05
CA LYS A 68 -19.56 -25.95 23.09
C LYS A 68 -19.94 -25.57 21.67
N TYR A 69 -19.00 -25.74 20.74
CA TYR A 69 -19.16 -25.41 19.34
C TYR A 69 -18.60 -26.51 18.43
N LYS A 70 -19.33 -26.86 17.37
CA LYS A 70 -18.89 -27.76 16.31
C LYS A 70 -18.26 -26.94 15.19
N CYS A 71 -16.94 -27.03 15.03
CA CYS A 71 -16.15 -26.25 14.08
C CYS A 71 -15.70 -27.11 12.90
N LEU A 72 -16.12 -26.76 11.69
CA LEU A 72 -15.76 -27.44 10.45
C LEU A 72 -14.44 -26.91 9.92
N LEU A 73 -13.51 -27.82 9.60
CA LEU A 73 -12.19 -27.47 9.11
C LEU A 73 -12.15 -27.54 7.57
N PRO A 74 -11.53 -26.57 6.89
CA PRO A 74 -11.33 -26.62 5.45
C PRO A 74 -10.22 -27.62 5.07
N SER A 75 -10.42 -28.34 3.97
CA SER A 75 -9.43 -29.20 3.33
C SER A 75 -8.54 -28.34 2.43
N LEU A 76 -7.25 -28.27 2.76
CA LEU A 76 -6.30 -27.41 2.04
C LEU A 76 -5.83 -27.99 0.69
N THR A 77 -6.26 -29.20 0.32
CA THR A 77 -5.77 -29.91 -0.88
C THR A 77 -6.39 -29.43 -2.20
N SER A 78 -7.39 -28.55 -2.19
CA SER A 78 -8.11 -28.13 -3.40
C SER A 78 -7.72 -26.74 -3.92
N GLY A 79 -6.77 -26.06 -3.27
CA GLY A 79 -6.19 -24.80 -3.79
C GLY A 79 -5.12 -25.02 -4.87
N ASP A 80 -4.55 -26.23 -4.93
CA ASP A 80 -3.44 -26.61 -5.80
C ASP A 80 -3.91 -27.07 -7.21
N GLU A 81 -5.23 -27.23 -7.43
CA GLU A 81 -5.74 -27.74 -8.72
C GLU A 81 -5.52 -26.78 -9.91
N ASP A 82 -5.19 -25.50 -9.67
CA ASP A 82 -4.79 -24.56 -10.73
C ASP A 82 -3.26 -24.45 -10.91
N ASP A 83 -2.48 -25.04 -9.99
CA ASP A 83 -1.00 -25.10 -10.06
C ASP A 83 -0.50 -26.28 -10.90
N ASP A 84 -1.28 -27.36 -10.96
CA ASP A 84 -0.93 -28.60 -11.68
C ASP A 84 -1.24 -28.56 -13.18
N LYS A 85 -1.76 -27.45 -13.70
CA LYS A 85 -1.89 -27.27 -15.16
C LYS A 85 -0.54 -26.85 -15.73
N GLU A 86 0.11 -27.77 -16.42
CA GLU A 86 1.34 -27.52 -17.18
C GLU A 86 1.13 -26.31 -18.12
N TYR A 87 1.73 -25.18 -17.77
CA TYR A 87 1.59 -23.95 -18.54
C TYR A 87 2.34 -24.09 -19.86
N THR A 88 1.59 -24.11 -20.97
CA THR A 88 2.13 -24.25 -22.34
C THR A 88 2.41 -22.90 -23.02
N GLY A 89 2.42 -21.80 -22.28
CA GLY A 89 2.61 -20.45 -22.83
C GLY A 89 4.08 -19.99 -22.87
N LEU A 90 4.29 -18.72 -23.19
CA LEU A 90 5.62 -18.11 -23.26
C LEU A 90 6.31 -18.06 -21.90
N SER A 91 7.63 -18.24 -21.89
CA SER A 91 8.45 -18.13 -20.69
C SER A 91 8.42 -16.71 -20.10
N PRO A 92 8.70 -16.54 -18.80
CA PRO A 92 8.75 -15.22 -18.15
C PRO A 92 9.64 -14.20 -18.86
N GLY A 93 10.80 -14.63 -19.35
CA GLY A 93 11.71 -13.78 -20.11
C GLY A 93 11.13 -13.32 -21.45
N GLU A 94 10.41 -14.19 -22.16
CA GLU A 94 9.71 -13.87 -23.41
C GLU A 94 8.52 -12.93 -23.18
N LEU A 95 7.79 -13.10 -22.08
CA LEU A 95 6.70 -12.19 -21.69
C LEU A 95 7.20 -10.77 -21.44
N LEU A 96 8.42 -10.62 -20.90
CA LEU A 96 9.05 -9.33 -20.63
C LEU A 96 9.86 -8.79 -21.83
N GLU A 97 10.09 -9.60 -22.86
CA GLU A 97 10.86 -9.21 -24.04
C GLU A 97 10.32 -7.93 -24.74
N PRO A 98 8.99 -7.71 -24.88
CA PRO A 98 8.46 -6.47 -25.43
C PRO A 98 8.88 -5.23 -24.64
N LEU A 99 8.99 -5.36 -23.31
CA LEU A 99 9.43 -4.28 -22.42
C LEU A 99 10.92 -3.96 -22.66
N PHE A 100 11.74 -5.01 -22.77
CA PHE A 100 13.18 -4.88 -22.97
C PHE A 100 13.54 -4.35 -24.37
N LYS A 101 12.83 -4.79 -25.41
CA LYS A 101 13.05 -4.34 -26.80
C LYS A 101 12.65 -2.89 -27.01
N ARG A 102 11.53 -2.46 -26.41
CA ARG A 102 11.08 -1.06 -26.49
C ARG A 102 11.98 -0.10 -25.71
N SER A 103 12.80 -0.62 -24.79
CA SER A 103 13.67 0.18 -23.92
C SER A 103 12.90 1.28 -23.19
N SER A 104 11.66 1.00 -22.80
CA SER A 104 10.86 1.94 -21.99
C SER A 104 11.49 2.09 -20.61
N CYS A 105 11.39 3.29 -20.04
CA CYS A 105 12.01 3.61 -18.77
C CYS A 105 10.97 3.92 -17.69
N SER A 106 11.23 3.43 -16.49
CA SER A 106 10.43 3.70 -15.30
C SER A 106 11.21 4.54 -14.31
N TYR A 107 10.50 5.43 -13.63
CA TYR A 107 11.11 6.46 -12.80
C TYR A 107 10.60 6.37 -11.37
N ARG A 108 11.50 6.58 -10.41
CA ARG A 108 11.17 6.72 -8.99
C ARG A 108 11.95 7.89 -8.43
N ILE A 109 11.23 8.88 -7.93
CA ILE A 109 11.83 10.02 -7.25
C ILE A 109 11.85 9.67 -5.77
N GLU A 110 13.05 9.54 -5.24
CA GLU A 110 13.24 9.53 -3.81
C GLU A 110 13.70 10.89 -3.34
N SER A 111 14.16 10.90 -2.09
CA SER A 111 14.57 12.09 -1.42
C SER A 111 15.67 12.84 -2.15
N TYR A 112 16.88 12.33 -2.07
CA TYR A 112 17.99 12.97 -2.74
C TYR A 112 18.12 12.49 -4.18
N TRP A 113 17.86 11.20 -4.43
CA TRP A 113 18.08 10.58 -5.73
C TRP A 113 16.81 10.45 -6.57
N THR A 114 16.93 10.68 -7.86
CA THR A 114 15.97 10.21 -8.86
C THR A 114 16.54 8.96 -9.52
N TYR A 115 15.76 7.89 -9.52
CA TYR A 115 16.10 6.62 -10.14
C TYR A 115 15.36 6.45 -11.46
N GLU A 116 16.09 6.00 -12.48
CA GLU A 116 15.59 5.65 -13.79
C GLU A 116 15.98 4.19 -14.09
N VAL A 117 15.00 3.38 -14.43
CA VAL A 117 15.16 1.99 -14.83
C VAL A 117 14.71 1.88 -16.27
N CYS A 118 15.64 1.96 -17.21
CA CYS A 118 15.37 1.66 -18.61
C CYS A 118 15.43 0.15 -18.80
N HIS A 119 14.26 -0.48 -18.88
CA HIS A 119 14.11 -1.93 -18.82
C HIS A 119 14.96 -2.63 -19.89
N GLY A 120 15.85 -3.51 -19.44
CA GLY A 120 16.74 -4.25 -20.34
C GLY A 120 17.85 -3.42 -20.99
N LYS A 121 18.11 -2.19 -20.52
CA LYS A 121 19.19 -1.33 -21.02
C LYS A 121 20.12 -0.88 -19.91
N HIS A 122 19.65 -0.03 -19.00
CA HIS A 122 20.46 0.52 -17.92
C HIS A 122 19.60 0.97 -16.74
N ILE A 123 20.23 1.07 -15.58
CA ILE A 123 19.68 1.64 -14.37
C ILE A 123 20.58 2.77 -13.94
N ARG A 124 20.01 3.94 -13.74
CA ARG A 124 20.71 5.17 -13.38
C ARG A 124 20.07 5.79 -12.15
N GLN A 125 20.90 6.34 -11.27
CA GLN A 125 20.48 7.32 -10.28
C GLN A 125 21.10 8.66 -10.61
N TYR A 126 20.36 9.74 -10.39
CA TYR A 126 20.87 11.08 -10.60
C TYR A 126 20.22 12.11 -9.66
N HIS A 127 20.95 13.19 -9.38
CA HIS A 127 20.49 14.33 -8.61
C HIS A 127 20.82 15.62 -9.36
N GLU A 128 19.85 16.53 -9.46
CA GLU A 128 20.00 17.81 -10.15
C GLU A 128 20.11 18.96 -9.13
N GLU A 129 21.28 19.59 -9.04
CA GLU A 129 21.48 20.82 -8.29
C GLU A 129 21.34 22.03 -9.22
N LYS A 130 20.40 22.92 -8.89
CA LYS A 130 20.24 24.22 -9.55
C LYS A 130 21.01 25.26 -8.76
N GLU A 131 22.26 25.48 -9.11
CA GLU A 131 23.01 26.63 -8.63
C GLU A 131 22.37 27.92 -9.21
N THR A 132 22.24 28.96 -8.40
CA THR A 132 21.50 30.21 -8.66
C THR A 132 21.78 30.83 -10.04
N GLY A 133 21.06 30.37 -11.06
CA GLY A 133 20.83 31.06 -12.33
C GLY A 133 21.68 30.69 -13.54
N GLN A 134 22.73 29.85 -13.46
CA GLN A 134 23.61 29.67 -14.65
C GLN A 134 24.08 28.26 -15.04
N LYS A 135 23.91 27.20 -14.22
CA LYS A 135 24.16 25.83 -14.71
C LYS A 135 23.48 24.77 -13.85
N ILE A 136 22.78 23.83 -14.47
CA ILE A 136 22.25 22.64 -13.77
C ILE A 136 23.42 21.65 -13.66
N SER A 137 23.86 21.39 -12.44
CA SER A 137 24.87 20.35 -12.16
C SER A 137 24.13 19.04 -11.88
N VAL A 138 24.40 18.01 -12.69
CA VAL A 138 23.78 16.69 -12.53
C VAL A 138 24.83 15.73 -12.00
N GLN A 139 24.63 15.23 -10.79
CA GLN A 139 25.41 14.12 -10.25
C GLN A 139 24.72 12.83 -10.68
N GLU A 140 25.41 11.96 -11.42
CA GLU A 140 24.83 10.72 -11.96
C GLU A 140 25.71 9.49 -11.70
N TYR A 141 25.06 8.35 -11.45
CA TYR A 141 25.69 7.04 -11.31
C TYR A 141 24.84 5.98 -11.99
N PHE A 142 25.49 5.11 -12.77
CA PHE A 142 24.87 3.91 -13.31
C PHE A 142 24.97 2.79 -12.30
N LEU A 143 23.83 2.20 -11.94
CA LEU A 143 23.71 1.11 -10.97
C LEU A 143 23.80 -0.26 -11.62
N GLY A 144 23.63 -0.30 -12.94
CA GLY A 144 23.76 -1.50 -13.75
C GLY A 144 23.47 -1.18 -15.21
N ASN A 145 24.13 -1.90 -16.10
CA ASN A 145 23.97 -1.87 -17.55
C ASN A 145 23.75 -3.30 -18.02
N ARG A 146 22.86 -3.46 -18.99
CA ARG A 146 22.78 -4.73 -19.72
C ARG A 146 23.89 -4.73 -20.75
N ALA A 147 24.83 -5.65 -20.65
CA ALA A 147 25.84 -5.82 -21.68
C ALA A 147 25.12 -6.05 -23.03
N GLN A 148 25.35 -5.16 -24.01
CA GLN A 148 25.04 -5.51 -25.39
C GLN A 148 25.94 -6.70 -25.74
N ARG A 149 25.35 -7.85 -26.10
CA ARG A 149 26.07 -8.89 -26.85
C ARG A 149 26.54 -8.23 -28.15
N SER A 150 27.75 -7.69 -28.14
CA SER A 150 28.48 -7.42 -29.37
C SER A 150 28.74 -8.78 -30.03
N GLU A 151 28.39 -8.90 -31.30
CA GLU A 151 28.87 -9.99 -32.15
C GLU A 151 30.39 -10.12 -31.99
N SER A 152 30.82 -11.16 -31.28
CA SER A 152 32.19 -11.65 -31.37
C SER A 152 32.23 -13.13 -31.03
N THR A 153 32.47 -13.91 -32.10
CA THR A 153 33.17 -15.19 -32.17
C THR A 153 32.49 -16.45 -31.59
N GLU A 154 32.34 -17.43 -32.49
CA GLU A 154 31.68 -18.73 -32.37
C GLU A 154 32.32 -19.73 -31.38
N THR A 155 32.93 -19.29 -30.29
CA THR A 155 33.70 -20.19 -29.39
C THR A 155 33.10 -20.40 -28.00
N ASP A 156 31.98 -19.75 -27.65
CA ASP A 156 31.37 -19.89 -26.31
C ASP A 156 30.11 -20.78 -26.28
N LYS A 157 30.01 -21.73 -27.22
CA LYS A 157 28.90 -22.73 -27.22
C LYS A 157 29.04 -23.83 -26.14
N VAL A 158 29.99 -23.71 -25.20
CA VAL A 158 30.22 -24.73 -24.16
C VAL A 158 29.94 -24.21 -22.75
N GLU A 159 29.93 -22.90 -22.50
CA GLU A 159 29.68 -22.36 -21.14
C GLU A 159 28.24 -21.87 -20.93
N GLU A 160 27.46 -21.73 -22.01
CA GLU A 160 26.04 -21.35 -21.94
C GLU A 160 25.09 -22.55 -21.71
N ALA A 161 25.65 -23.68 -21.25
CA ALA A 161 24.92 -24.91 -20.91
C ALA A 161 24.79 -25.16 -19.39
N GLU A 162 25.35 -24.31 -18.51
CA GLU A 162 25.29 -24.55 -17.05
C GLU A 162 24.27 -23.70 -16.28
N HIS A 163 23.49 -22.82 -16.94
CA HIS A 163 22.40 -22.10 -16.27
C HIS A 163 21.04 -22.14 -16.96
N VAL A 164 20.84 -23.08 -17.89
CA VAL A 164 19.51 -23.55 -18.29
C VAL A 164 19.33 -24.94 -17.69
N LYS A 165 18.99 -24.99 -16.40
CA LYS A 165 18.47 -26.22 -15.81
C LYS A 165 17.20 -26.58 -16.58
N SER A 166 17.23 -27.81 -17.09
CA SER A 166 16.15 -28.50 -17.78
C SER A 166 14.82 -28.34 -17.06
N ALA A 167 13.74 -28.34 -17.85
CA ALA A 167 12.35 -28.26 -17.46
C ALA A 167 11.89 -29.43 -16.55
N ALA A 168 12.40 -29.46 -15.33
CA ALA A 168 11.92 -30.25 -14.22
C ALA A 168 11.84 -29.30 -13.02
N GLU A 169 10.61 -28.91 -12.67
CA GLU A 169 10.25 -28.22 -11.42
C GLU A 169 11.15 -27.04 -11.03
N ILE A 170 11.15 -25.97 -11.82
CA ILE A 170 11.64 -24.68 -11.33
C ILE A 170 10.57 -24.14 -10.38
N GLU A 171 10.77 -24.32 -9.08
CA GLU A 171 10.09 -23.55 -8.05
C GLU A 171 10.31 -22.07 -8.35
N VAL A 172 9.22 -21.33 -8.56
CA VAL A 172 9.30 -19.90 -8.84
C VAL A 172 9.75 -19.19 -7.56
N PRO A 173 10.87 -18.44 -7.57
CA PRO A 173 11.33 -17.71 -6.40
C PRO A 173 10.27 -16.73 -5.92
N SER A 174 10.05 -16.71 -4.61
CA SER A 174 9.10 -15.80 -3.96
C SER A 174 9.78 -14.98 -2.87
N LYS A 175 9.45 -13.69 -2.78
CA LYS A 175 9.98 -12.77 -1.79
C LYS A 175 8.84 -12.15 -1.00
N ASN A 176 9.06 -11.92 0.30
CA ASN A 176 8.13 -11.13 1.11
C ASN A 176 8.25 -9.65 0.72
N ILE A 177 7.22 -9.12 0.08
CA ILE A 177 7.08 -7.72 -0.32
C ILE A 177 5.87 -7.17 0.45
N GLU A 178 6.08 -6.16 1.29
CA GLU A 178 5.03 -5.56 2.14
C GLU A 178 4.24 -6.54 3.03
N GLY A 179 4.88 -7.60 3.52
CA GLY A 179 4.23 -8.62 4.36
C GLY A 179 3.60 -9.77 3.58
N GLN A 180 3.79 -9.79 2.25
CA GLN A 180 3.16 -10.75 1.34
C GLN A 180 4.19 -11.51 0.51
N LEU A 181 4.13 -12.85 0.58
CA LEU A 181 4.99 -13.72 -0.21
C LEU A 181 4.57 -13.67 -1.69
N THR A 182 5.43 -13.08 -2.52
CA THR A 182 5.12 -12.73 -3.90
C THR A 182 6.12 -13.35 -4.87
N PRO A 183 5.68 -14.12 -5.87
CA PRO A 183 6.56 -14.69 -6.88
C PRO A 183 7.13 -13.61 -7.81
N PHE A 184 8.41 -13.71 -8.15
CA PHE A 184 9.11 -12.71 -8.97
C PHE A 184 10.08 -13.33 -9.96
N PHE A 185 10.32 -12.62 -11.07
CA PHE A 185 11.35 -12.95 -12.04
C PHE A 185 12.56 -12.02 -11.84
N SER A 186 13.74 -12.58 -11.52
CA SER A 186 14.96 -11.80 -11.33
C SER A 186 15.72 -11.58 -12.63
N LEU A 187 16.26 -10.38 -12.79
CA LEU A 187 17.19 -10.01 -13.85
C LEU A 187 18.38 -9.24 -13.27
N GLU A 188 19.58 -9.80 -13.42
CA GLU A 188 20.81 -9.16 -12.97
C GLU A 188 21.35 -8.16 -14.02
N MET A 189 21.73 -6.97 -13.56
CA MET A 189 22.31 -5.90 -14.38
C MET A 189 23.64 -5.44 -13.76
N GLY A 190 24.77 -5.81 -14.38
CA GLY A 190 26.13 -5.48 -13.93
C GLY A 190 26.78 -4.31 -14.66
N ASN A 191 28.10 -4.12 -14.56
CA ASN A 191 28.84 -3.09 -15.32
C ASN A 191 28.33 -1.65 -15.13
N GLY A 192 27.87 -1.30 -13.93
CA GLY A 192 27.57 0.08 -13.55
C GLY A 192 28.82 0.94 -13.36
N THR A 193 28.63 2.19 -12.95
CA THR A 193 29.73 3.11 -12.59
C THR A 193 30.59 2.48 -11.50
N PRO A 194 31.93 2.56 -11.59
CA PRO A 194 32.81 1.93 -10.61
C PRO A 194 32.62 2.52 -9.20
N CYS A 195 32.64 1.63 -8.21
CA CYS A 195 32.42 1.93 -6.81
C CYS A 195 33.76 2.12 -6.09
N VAL A 196 34.07 3.36 -5.71
CA VAL A 196 35.32 3.69 -4.98
C VAL A 196 35.39 2.95 -3.64
N LEU A 197 34.25 2.70 -3.00
CA LEU A 197 34.17 2.00 -1.71
C LEU A 197 34.45 0.49 -1.81
N LYS A 198 34.32 -0.09 -3.01
CA LYS A 198 34.51 -1.53 -3.27
C LYS A 198 35.67 -1.75 -4.25
N GLN A 199 36.82 -1.13 -3.99
CA GLN A 199 38.05 -1.30 -4.79
C GLN A 199 37.84 -1.07 -6.30
N ASN A 200 36.94 -0.14 -6.64
CA ASN A 200 36.58 0.21 -8.02
C ASN A 200 35.80 -0.89 -8.79
N GLU A 201 35.23 -1.88 -8.10
CA GLU A 201 34.27 -2.82 -8.69
C GLU A 201 33.03 -2.09 -9.21
N ALA A 202 32.50 -2.54 -10.35
CA ALA A 202 31.32 -1.94 -10.95
C ALA A 202 30.07 -2.19 -10.08
N ARG A 203 29.24 -1.16 -9.92
CA ARG A 203 27.91 -1.32 -9.30
C ARG A 203 27.08 -2.35 -10.07
N SER A 204 26.29 -3.12 -9.35
CA SER A 204 25.35 -4.10 -9.91
C SER A 204 23.97 -3.95 -9.28
N THR A 205 22.95 -4.40 -10.00
CA THR A 205 21.55 -4.32 -9.56
C THR A 205 20.79 -5.59 -9.92
N SER A 206 20.07 -6.15 -8.96
CA SER A 206 19.10 -7.23 -9.17
C SER A 206 17.70 -6.64 -9.35
N VAL A 207 17.08 -6.85 -10.51
CA VAL A 207 15.75 -6.33 -10.84
C VAL A 207 14.71 -7.44 -10.71
N LEU A 208 13.78 -7.29 -9.77
CA LEU A 208 12.71 -8.22 -9.49
C LEU A 208 11.43 -7.76 -10.18
N TYR A 209 11.03 -8.44 -11.26
CA TYR A 209 9.76 -8.20 -11.93
C TYR A 209 8.65 -9.01 -11.24
N VAL A 210 7.60 -8.31 -10.83
CA VAL A 210 6.44 -8.87 -10.12
C VAL A 210 5.18 -8.66 -10.96
N CYS A 211 4.31 -9.67 -11.02
CA CYS A 211 3.01 -9.54 -11.68
C CYS A 211 2.15 -8.53 -10.93
N HIS A 212 1.68 -7.52 -11.66
CA HIS A 212 0.62 -6.65 -11.18
C HIS A 212 -0.30 -6.26 -12.37
N PRO A 213 -1.57 -6.70 -12.39
CA PRO A 213 -2.43 -6.59 -13.57
C PRO A 213 -2.76 -5.14 -13.96
N GLU A 214 -2.75 -4.22 -13.01
CA GLU A 214 -3.07 -2.80 -13.22
C GLU A 214 -1.83 -1.90 -13.32
N ALA A 215 -0.62 -2.46 -13.16
CA ALA A 215 0.60 -1.65 -13.17
C ALA A 215 1.01 -1.25 -14.60
N LYS A 216 1.82 -0.19 -14.69
CA LYS A 216 2.40 0.28 -15.96
C LYS A 216 3.93 0.21 -15.94
N HIS A 217 4.47 -0.93 -15.51
CA HIS A 217 5.92 -1.19 -15.41
C HIS A 217 6.63 -0.34 -14.35
N GLU A 218 5.93 0.13 -13.31
CA GLU A 218 6.45 1.09 -12.34
C GLU A 218 7.34 0.46 -11.26
N ILE A 219 8.18 1.29 -10.60
CA ILE A 219 9.12 0.85 -9.56
C ILE A 219 8.44 0.89 -8.19
N LEU A 220 8.18 -0.27 -7.59
CA LEU A 220 7.62 -0.39 -6.24
C LEU A 220 8.62 -0.05 -5.14
N SER A 221 9.87 -0.47 -5.28
CA SER A 221 10.94 -0.18 -4.32
C SER A 221 12.32 -0.24 -4.96
N ILE A 222 13.25 0.54 -4.42
CA ILE A 222 14.67 0.44 -4.69
C ILE A 222 15.43 0.54 -3.38
N ALA A 223 16.43 -0.31 -3.19
CA ALA A 223 17.26 -0.30 -2.00
C ALA A 223 18.69 -0.69 -2.34
N GLU A 224 19.66 -0.04 -1.69
CA GLU A 224 21.04 -0.52 -1.63
C GLU A 224 21.09 -1.62 -0.56
N VAL A 225 21.16 -2.89 -1.00
CA VAL A 225 21.11 -4.05 -0.10
C VAL A 225 22.48 -4.33 0.50
N THR A 226 23.54 -4.13 -0.28
CA THR A 226 24.93 -4.12 0.18
C THR A 226 25.64 -2.97 -0.54
N THR A 227 26.80 -2.56 -0.04
CA THR A 227 27.54 -1.42 -0.62
C THR A 227 27.75 -1.61 -2.12
N CYS A 228 27.18 -0.71 -2.92
CA CYS A 228 27.22 -0.72 -4.39
C CYS A 228 26.50 -1.89 -5.08
N GLU A 229 25.64 -2.62 -4.36
CA GLU A 229 24.72 -3.62 -4.91
C GLU A 229 23.28 -3.24 -4.57
N TYR A 230 22.47 -3.13 -5.61
CA TYR A 230 21.12 -2.60 -5.50
C TYR A 230 20.08 -3.68 -5.80
N GLU A 231 18.90 -3.53 -5.22
CA GLU A 231 17.74 -4.34 -5.55
C GLU A 231 16.59 -3.41 -5.93
N VAL A 232 15.92 -3.74 -7.04
CA VAL A 232 14.80 -2.97 -7.58
C VAL A 232 13.61 -3.89 -7.76
N VAL A 233 12.43 -3.50 -7.25
CA VAL A 233 11.18 -4.21 -7.49
C VAL A 233 10.34 -3.44 -8.50
N VAL A 234 9.96 -4.09 -9.60
CA VAL A 234 9.17 -3.53 -10.70
C VAL A 234 7.84 -4.27 -10.83
N LEU A 235 6.74 -3.53 -10.84
CA LEU A 235 5.40 -4.07 -11.06
C LEU A 235 5.06 -4.06 -12.54
N THR A 236 4.69 -5.22 -13.11
CA THR A 236 4.42 -5.36 -14.54
C THR A 236 3.22 -6.26 -14.83
N PRO A 237 2.32 -5.87 -15.75
CA PRO A 237 1.17 -6.69 -16.12
C PRO A 237 1.55 -7.86 -17.03
N LEU A 238 2.70 -7.78 -17.72
CA LEU A 238 3.12 -8.79 -18.71
C LEU A 238 3.37 -10.15 -18.06
N LEU A 239 3.88 -10.17 -16.83
CA LEU A 239 4.19 -11.39 -16.11
C LEU A 239 2.92 -12.10 -15.60
N CYS A 240 1.79 -11.40 -15.52
CA CYS A 240 0.51 -11.94 -15.09
C CYS A 240 -0.12 -12.93 -16.08
N ALA A 241 0.40 -13.02 -17.31
CA ALA A 241 0.02 -14.09 -18.24
C ALA A 241 0.41 -15.47 -17.69
N HIS A 242 1.51 -15.55 -16.93
CA HIS A 242 2.04 -16.80 -16.38
C HIS A 242 1.37 -17.16 -15.03
N PRO A 243 0.69 -18.31 -14.90
CA PRO A 243 -0.05 -18.70 -13.69
C PRO A 243 0.79 -18.69 -12.41
N LYS A 244 2.00 -19.26 -12.45
CA LYS A 244 2.91 -19.33 -11.29
C LYS A 244 3.41 -17.96 -10.77
N TYR A 245 3.34 -16.91 -11.59
CA TYR A 245 3.73 -15.56 -11.16
C TYR A 245 2.53 -14.70 -10.77
N ARG A 246 1.29 -15.19 -10.95
CA ARG A 246 0.12 -14.47 -10.48
C ARG A 246 0.13 -14.42 -8.97
N PHE A 247 -0.33 -13.29 -8.46
CA PHE A 247 -0.61 -13.17 -7.04
C PHE A 247 -1.66 -14.21 -6.63
N LYS A 248 -1.28 -15.12 -5.73
CA LYS A 248 -2.22 -15.98 -5.03
C LYS A 248 -2.60 -15.26 -3.75
N SER A 249 -3.83 -14.77 -3.68
CA SER A 249 -4.39 -14.44 -2.37
C SER A 249 -4.35 -15.72 -1.57
N SER A 250 -3.53 -15.79 -0.52
CA SER A 250 -3.64 -16.88 0.45
C SER A 250 -5.06 -16.78 1.01
N PRO A 251 -5.99 -17.67 0.64
CA PRO A 251 -7.37 -17.53 1.07
C PRO A 251 -7.33 -17.65 2.59
N VAL A 252 -7.85 -16.64 3.31
CA VAL A 252 -8.04 -16.79 4.75
C VAL A 252 -9.05 -17.92 4.93
N ASN A 253 -8.56 -19.05 5.38
CA ASN A 253 -9.31 -20.30 5.42
C ASN A 253 -10.38 -20.17 6.51
N ALA A 254 -11.65 -20.13 6.11
CA ALA A 254 -12.74 -19.95 7.05
C ALA A 254 -12.99 -21.24 7.85
N ILE A 255 -13.04 -21.15 9.18
CA ILE A 255 -13.47 -22.24 10.05
C ILE A 255 -14.88 -21.89 10.53
N PHE A 256 -15.87 -22.70 10.16
CA PHE A 256 -17.28 -22.43 10.52
C PHE A 256 -17.63 -23.13 11.82
N CYS A 257 -17.92 -22.37 12.89
CA CYS A 257 -18.23 -22.89 14.21
C CYS A 257 -19.71 -22.71 14.58
N GLN A 258 -20.44 -23.82 14.66
CA GLN A 258 -21.86 -23.84 15.03
C GLN A 258 -22.05 -24.13 16.51
N ALA A 259 -22.93 -23.38 17.17
CA ALA A 259 -23.26 -23.59 18.58
C ALA A 259 -23.95 -24.95 18.81
N VAL A 260 -23.50 -25.67 19.84
CA VAL A 260 -24.10 -26.92 20.29
C VAL A 260 -25.03 -26.64 21.47
N ALA A 261 -26.19 -27.32 21.50
CA ALA A 261 -27.30 -27.14 22.43
C ALA A 261 -26.91 -26.61 23.83
N GLY A 262 -27.47 -25.44 24.18
CA GLY A 262 -27.20 -24.73 25.44
C GLY A 262 -26.15 -23.62 25.34
N SER A 263 -25.37 -23.59 24.25
CA SER A 263 -24.34 -22.56 24.01
C SER A 263 -24.90 -21.36 23.24
N PRO A 264 -24.41 -20.14 23.49
CA PRO A 264 -24.79 -18.97 22.69
C PRO A 264 -24.27 -19.11 21.25
N LEU A 265 -24.86 -18.36 20.30
CA LEU A 265 -24.47 -18.40 18.88
C LEU A 265 -23.01 -17.94 18.65
N ARG A 266 -22.51 -17.10 19.54
CA ARG A 266 -21.14 -16.59 19.54
C ARG A 266 -20.62 -16.59 20.98
N PRO A 267 -19.32 -16.91 21.22
CA PRO A 267 -18.78 -16.92 22.57
C PRO A 267 -18.94 -15.59 23.29
N ARG A 268 -19.39 -15.65 24.55
CA ARG A 268 -19.66 -14.44 25.35
C ARG A 268 -18.40 -13.61 25.57
N ARG A 269 -17.29 -14.28 25.94
CA ARG A 269 -16.00 -13.63 26.18
C ARG A 269 -15.43 -12.96 24.91
N LEU A 270 -15.60 -13.60 23.76
CA LEU A 270 -15.19 -13.01 22.47
C LEU A 270 -16.00 -11.74 22.17
N THR A 271 -17.32 -11.77 22.41
CA THR A 271 -18.19 -10.61 22.19
C THR A 271 -17.83 -9.44 23.13
N GLN A 272 -17.38 -9.73 24.35
CA GLN A 272 -16.89 -8.71 25.29
C GLN A 272 -15.56 -8.09 24.82
N LEU A 273 -14.60 -8.93 24.41
CA LEU A 273 -13.31 -8.46 23.90
C LEU A 273 -13.45 -7.58 22.66
N ASP A 274 -14.31 -7.95 21.71
CA ASP A 274 -14.60 -7.13 20.52
C ASP A 274 -15.13 -5.75 20.94
N LYS A 275 -16.02 -5.70 21.93
CA LYS A 275 -16.59 -4.43 22.43
C LYS A 275 -15.55 -3.57 23.14
N GLU A 276 -14.68 -4.17 23.95
CA GLU A 276 -13.55 -3.48 24.59
C GLU A 276 -12.58 -2.92 23.54
N GLN A 277 -12.30 -3.68 22.48
CA GLN A 277 -11.47 -3.24 21.37
C GLN A 277 -12.12 -2.08 20.59
N GLU A 278 -13.42 -2.16 20.30
CA GLU A 278 -14.17 -1.06 19.68
C GLU A 278 -14.17 0.19 20.55
N GLU A 279 -14.25 0.05 21.87
CA GLU A 279 -14.18 1.18 22.82
C GLU A 279 -12.79 1.80 22.88
N GLN A 280 -11.71 1.02 22.75
CA GLN A 280 -10.34 1.53 22.64
C GLN A 280 -10.06 2.24 21.30
N LEU A 281 -10.75 1.84 20.23
CA LEU A 281 -10.64 2.46 18.92
C LEU A 281 -11.51 3.73 18.77
N LYS A 282 -12.36 4.05 19.76
CA LYS A 282 -13.14 5.29 19.75
C LYS A 282 -12.25 6.49 20.11
N PRO A 283 -12.26 7.57 19.30
CA PRO A 283 -11.50 8.77 19.61
C PRO A 283 -12.02 9.46 20.89
N PRO A 284 -11.16 10.10 21.70
CA PRO A 284 -11.48 10.57 23.06
C PRO A 284 -12.44 11.78 23.16
N PHE A 285 -13.04 12.25 22.06
CA PHE A 285 -13.93 13.42 22.07
C PHE A 285 -15.40 13.02 21.89
N SER A 286 -15.98 12.35 22.87
CA SER A 286 -17.44 12.30 23.01
C SER A 286 -17.88 11.96 24.44
N THR A 287 -17.55 12.81 25.40
CA THR A 287 -18.35 12.95 26.64
C THR A 287 -17.93 14.22 27.39
N THR A 288 -18.77 15.26 27.35
CA THR A 288 -19.17 16.06 28.53
C THR A 288 -20.17 17.14 28.11
N SER A 289 -21.46 16.85 28.25
CA SER A 289 -22.49 17.89 28.36
C SER A 289 -23.51 17.49 29.42
N GLY A 290 -23.05 17.51 30.67
CA GLY A 290 -23.90 17.44 31.84
C GLY A 290 -24.27 18.86 32.30
N THR A 291 -25.47 19.30 31.94
CA THR A 291 -26.36 20.20 32.69
C THR A 291 -25.80 21.52 33.26
N ARG A 292 -26.15 22.63 32.61
CA ARG A 292 -26.85 23.75 33.26
C ARG A 292 -27.66 24.55 32.24
N GLU A 293 -28.98 24.48 32.41
CA GLU A 293 -29.97 25.32 31.74
C GLU A 293 -29.85 26.77 32.21
N GLU A 294 -29.83 27.75 31.31
CA GLU A 294 -30.68 28.94 31.42
C GLU A 294 -30.83 29.69 30.06
N GLN A 295 -31.94 29.37 29.39
CA GLN A 295 -32.90 30.25 28.71
C GLN A 295 -32.44 31.58 28.06
N THR A 296 -32.54 31.67 26.72
CA THR A 296 -33.47 32.58 26.01
C THR A 296 -33.56 32.29 24.48
N PRO A 297 -34.72 32.49 23.79
CA PRO A 297 -35.04 31.90 22.47
C PRO A 297 -35.32 33.00 21.38
N PRO A 298 -36.02 32.73 20.24
CA PRO A 298 -35.51 32.10 19.01
C PRO A 298 -35.87 32.88 17.70
N VAL A 299 -35.13 32.72 16.59
CA VAL A 299 -35.63 32.88 15.19
C VAL A 299 -34.70 32.05 14.27
N ARG A 300 -35.01 30.83 13.81
CA ARG A 300 -35.99 30.32 12.81
C ARG A 300 -35.48 30.40 11.35
N GLU A 301 -34.88 29.29 10.90
CA GLU A 301 -34.84 28.83 9.50
C GLU A 301 -35.08 27.30 9.54
N GLU A 302 -36.29 26.87 9.19
CA GLU A 302 -36.68 26.33 7.89
C GLU A 302 -36.19 24.90 7.65
N ALA A 303 -37.08 23.97 8.00
CA ALA A 303 -37.01 22.56 7.66
C ALA A 303 -37.70 22.32 6.31
N PHE A 304 -36.98 21.72 5.37
CA PHE A 304 -37.59 20.85 4.37
C PHE A 304 -37.23 19.40 4.69
N THR A 305 -38.29 18.62 4.88
CA THR A 305 -38.32 17.19 5.13
C THR A 305 -37.88 16.38 3.92
N SER A 306 -37.06 15.35 4.11
CA SER A 306 -37.07 14.17 3.25
C SER A 306 -37.03 12.90 4.10
N THR A 307 -38.21 12.31 4.20
CA THR A 307 -38.51 10.99 4.74
C THR A 307 -37.91 9.93 3.83
N HIS A 308 -37.03 9.04 4.34
CA HIS A 308 -37.04 7.63 3.95
C HIS A 308 -36.41 6.77 5.07
N LYS A 309 -37.14 5.70 5.43
CA LYS A 309 -36.85 4.70 6.46
C LYS A 309 -35.56 3.91 6.13
N PRO A 310 -34.85 3.36 7.13
CA PRO A 310 -33.72 2.48 6.89
C PRO A 310 -34.24 1.14 6.36
N MET A 311 -33.85 0.78 5.14
CA MET A 311 -33.95 -0.58 4.64
C MET A 311 -32.82 -1.41 5.24
N THR A 312 -33.22 -2.44 5.98
CA THR A 312 -32.38 -3.56 6.39
C THR A 312 -32.06 -4.40 5.15
N VAL A 313 -30.78 -4.53 4.79
CA VAL A 313 -30.30 -5.63 3.94
C VAL A 313 -28.99 -6.12 4.55
N GLY A 314 -29.03 -7.36 5.04
CA GLY A 314 -27.85 -8.11 5.43
C GLY A 314 -27.00 -8.41 4.20
N GLY A 315 -25.70 -8.18 4.34
CA GLY A 315 -24.68 -8.48 3.34
C GLY A 315 -23.34 -8.15 3.93
N GLN A 316 -22.57 -9.20 4.25
CA GLN A 316 -21.33 -9.18 4.99
C GLN A 316 -20.29 -8.27 4.31
N SER A 317 -19.81 -7.25 5.02
CA SER A 317 -18.53 -6.63 4.74
C SER A 317 -17.43 -7.65 5.04
N GLN A 318 -16.92 -8.30 3.99
CA GLN A 318 -15.63 -8.97 4.06
C GLN A 318 -14.56 -7.90 4.29
N VAL A 319 -14.18 -7.73 5.55
CA VAL A 319 -12.94 -7.04 5.93
C VAL A 319 -11.80 -7.96 5.50
N THR A 320 -11.34 -7.81 4.27
CA THR A 320 -10.05 -8.32 3.80
C THR A 320 -8.98 -7.36 4.28
N VAL A 321 -8.37 -7.68 5.43
CA VAL A 321 -7.06 -7.15 5.80
C VAL A 321 -6.04 -7.84 4.90
N GLY A 322 -5.50 -7.13 3.92
CA GLY A 322 -4.56 -7.70 2.93
C GLY A 322 -4.77 -7.27 1.49
N THR A 323 -5.06 -5.99 1.26
CA THR A 323 -4.72 -5.29 0.01
C THR A 323 -4.29 -3.90 0.43
N THR A 324 -2.98 -3.65 0.56
CA THR A 324 -2.46 -2.29 0.60
C THR A 324 -2.76 -1.66 -0.76
N HIS A 325 -3.87 -0.93 -0.84
CA HIS A 325 -4.05 0.41 -1.42
C HIS A 325 -3.22 0.86 -2.66
N ILE A 326 -2.68 -0.05 -3.45
CA ILE A 326 -1.85 0.26 -4.61
C ILE A 326 -2.60 -0.31 -5.82
N SER A 327 -3.06 0.58 -6.68
CA SER A 327 -3.72 0.38 -7.99
C SER A 327 -5.24 0.22 -8.11
N ARG A 328 -6.03 0.09 -7.04
CA ARG A 328 -7.50 -0.08 -7.18
C ARG A 328 -8.34 1.19 -7.38
N LEU A 329 -7.75 2.26 -7.91
CA LEU A 329 -8.50 3.47 -8.25
C LEU A 329 -8.51 3.63 -9.76
N THR A 330 -9.71 3.58 -10.35
CA THR A 330 -9.90 4.27 -11.62
C THR A 330 -9.43 5.71 -11.44
N ASP A 331 -8.75 6.30 -12.44
CA ASP A 331 -8.25 7.67 -12.38
C ASP A 331 -9.34 8.67 -11.92
N ASP A 332 -10.61 8.41 -12.27
CA ASP A 332 -11.76 9.22 -11.88
C ASP A 332 -12.12 9.08 -10.40
N GLN A 333 -11.98 7.88 -9.81
CA GLN A 333 -12.20 7.68 -8.38
C GLN A 333 -11.09 8.35 -7.57
N LEU A 334 -9.83 8.25 -8.01
CA LEU A 334 -8.71 8.95 -7.38
C LEU A 334 -8.92 10.47 -7.39
N ILE A 335 -9.40 11.03 -8.50
CA ILE A 335 -9.72 12.45 -8.62
C ILE A 335 -10.82 12.85 -7.64
N LYS A 336 -11.89 12.04 -7.54
CA LYS A 336 -13.00 12.31 -6.60
C LYS A 336 -12.51 12.27 -5.15
N GLU A 337 -11.73 11.27 -4.79
CA GLU A 337 -11.17 11.12 -3.45
C GLU A 337 -10.19 12.25 -3.11
N PHE A 338 -9.32 12.63 -4.05
CA PHE A 338 -8.43 13.77 -3.91
C PHE A 338 -9.21 15.08 -3.72
N LEU A 339 -10.15 15.41 -4.60
CA LEU A 339 -10.91 16.67 -4.53
C LEU A 339 -11.85 16.75 -3.32
N SER A 340 -12.32 15.60 -2.80
CA SER A 340 -13.06 15.54 -1.54
C SER A 340 -12.15 15.70 -0.30
N GLY A 341 -10.84 15.63 -0.49
CA GLY A 341 -9.84 15.60 0.58
C GLY A 341 -9.84 14.28 1.37
N SER A 342 -10.46 13.21 0.88
CA SER A 342 -10.35 11.88 1.49
C SER A 342 -9.01 11.22 1.20
N TYR A 343 -8.41 11.55 0.06
CA TYR A 343 -7.06 11.15 -0.31
C TYR A 343 -6.11 12.34 -0.30
N CYS A 344 -4.93 12.14 0.27
CA CYS A 344 -3.90 13.16 0.40
C CYS A 344 -2.68 12.78 -0.44
N LEU A 345 -2.05 13.78 -1.05
CA LEU A 345 -0.82 13.61 -1.80
C LEU A 345 0.35 13.68 -0.83
N HIS A 346 1.19 12.65 -0.87
CA HIS A 346 2.40 12.58 -0.08
C HIS A 346 3.62 12.77 -0.97
N GLY A 347 4.67 13.37 -0.41
CA GLY A 347 5.97 13.43 -1.07
C GLY A 347 6.98 14.12 -0.19
N GLY A 348 8.03 14.66 -0.78
CA GLY A 348 9.09 15.33 -0.04
C GLY A 348 10.36 14.51 0.10
N VAL A 349 11.44 15.27 0.20
CA VAL A 349 12.78 14.81 0.02
C VAL A 349 13.66 15.08 1.24
N GLY A 350 14.39 14.05 1.64
CA GLY A 350 15.36 14.07 2.71
C GLY A 350 14.69 13.85 4.05
N TRP A 351 15.12 14.63 5.03
CA TRP A 351 14.57 14.66 6.38
C TRP A 351 13.07 15.02 6.40
N TRP A 352 12.64 15.93 5.52
CA TRP A 352 11.27 16.41 5.50
C TRP A 352 10.39 15.68 4.49
N LYS A 353 9.23 15.23 4.98
CA LYS A 353 8.10 14.72 4.20
C LYS A 353 6.96 15.72 4.26
N TYR A 354 6.13 15.70 3.23
CA TYR A 354 4.98 16.59 3.07
C TYR A 354 3.73 15.77 2.79
N GLU A 355 2.64 16.18 3.41
CA GLU A 355 1.30 15.67 3.17
C GLU A 355 0.42 16.85 2.77
N PHE A 356 -0.29 16.71 1.65
CA PHE A 356 -1.21 17.70 1.15
C PHE A 356 -2.58 17.08 0.91
N CYS A 357 -3.57 17.52 1.69
CA CYS A 357 -4.95 17.14 1.54
C CYS A 357 -5.74 18.31 0.95
N TYR A 358 -6.28 18.14 -0.26
CA TYR A 358 -7.01 19.20 -0.95
C TYR A 358 -8.19 19.69 -0.12
N GLY A 359 -8.32 21.00 0.04
CA GLY A 359 -9.40 21.63 0.79
C GLY A 359 -9.36 21.36 2.31
N LYS A 360 -8.23 20.85 2.83
CA LYS A 360 -8.07 20.55 4.26
C LYS A 360 -6.80 21.17 4.85
N HIS A 361 -5.63 20.63 4.55
CA HIS A 361 -4.39 21.02 5.21
C HIS A 361 -3.13 20.65 4.43
N VAL A 362 -2.04 21.29 4.82
CA VAL A 362 -0.68 20.98 4.41
C VAL A 362 0.15 20.73 5.66
N HIS A 363 0.68 19.52 5.77
CA HIS A 363 1.56 19.12 6.86
C HIS A 363 2.97 18.87 6.33
N GLN A 364 3.94 19.22 7.16
CA GLN A 364 5.32 18.82 7.04
C GLN A 364 5.64 17.88 8.20
N TYR A 365 6.30 16.76 7.96
CA TYR A 365 6.67 15.84 9.01
C TYR A 365 8.00 15.16 8.76
N HIS A 366 8.61 14.65 9.82
CA HIS A 366 9.69 13.68 9.74
C HIS A 366 9.39 12.53 10.69
N GLU A 367 9.85 11.33 10.36
CA GLU A 367 9.67 10.14 11.18
C GLU A 367 11.05 9.68 11.66
N ASP A 368 11.22 9.68 12.98
CA ASP A 368 12.39 9.10 13.64
C ASP A 368 11.99 7.74 14.23
N LYS A 369 12.89 6.75 14.12
CA LYS A 369 12.66 5.39 14.62
C LYS A 369 12.49 5.34 16.13
N GLU A 370 13.04 6.30 16.87
CA GLU A 370 12.97 6.32 18.34
C GLU A 370 11.97 7.33 18.91
N GLN A 371 11.74 8.45 18.21
CA GLN A 371 10.92 9.57 18.71
C GLN A 371 9.55 9.69 18.02
N GLY A 372 9.26 8.86 17.02
CA GLY A 372 8.00 8.86 16.29
C GLY A 372 7.91 9.97 15.23
N LYS A 373 6.67 10.28 14.83
CA LYS A 373 6.36 11.26 13.78
C LYS A 373 6.22 12.67 14.36
N ASN A 374 7.18 13.54 14.06
CA ASN A 374 7.07 14.96 14.39
C ASN A 374 6.38 15.68 13.22
N THR A 375 5.22 16.29 13.48
CA THR A 375 4.38 16.93 12.44
C THR A 375 4.23 18.41 12.74
N VAL A 376 4.50 19.25 11.75
CA VAL A 376 4.31 20.70 11.73
C VAL A 376 3.18 21.02 10.76
N VAL A 377 2.20 21.79 11.23
CA VAL A 377 1.11 22.29 10.40
C VAL A 377 1.60 23.52 9.64
N VAL A 378 1.74 23.38 8.32
CA VAL A 378 2.25 24.46 7.46
C VAL A 378 1.12 25.41 7.09
N GLY A 379 -0.08 24.88 6.87
CA GLY A 379 -1.29 25.67 6.63
C GLY A 379 -2.55 24.82 6.58
N ASN A 380 -3.65 25.43 6.95
CA ASN A 380 -5.02 24.91 6.94
C ASN A 380 -5.83 25.65 5.88
N TRP A 381 -6.80 24.94 5.30
CA TRP A 381 -7.70 25.48 4.30
C TRP A 381 -8.76 26.37 4.93
N ASN A 382 -8.96 27.54 4.33
CA ASN A 382 -10.10 28.38 4.61
C ASN A 382 -10.62 28.98 3.30
N ALA A 383 -11.84 28.60 2.90
CA ALA A 383 -12.41 29.00 1.62
C ALA A 383 -12.59 30.52 1.50
N MET A 384 -12.93 31.22 2.59
CA MET A 384 -13.11 32.68 2.59
C MET A 384 -11.78 33.40 2.41
N GLU A 385 -10.76 33.01 3.19
CA GLU A 385 -9.42 33.61 3.09
C GLU A 385 -8.78 33.34 1.73
N HIS A 386 -8.94 32.13 1.20
CA HIS A 386 -8.48 31.83 -0.14
C HIS A 386 -9.19 32.69 -1.19
N GLY A 387 -10.51 32.88 -1.08
CA GLY A 387 -11.26 33.75 -1.98
C GLY A 387 -10.79 35.21 -1.94
N GLU A 388 -10.48 35.74 -0.76
CA GLU A 388 -9.90 37.08 -0.60
C GLU A 388 -8.48 37.17 -1.18
N TRP A 389 -7.65 36.16 -0.92
CA TRP A 389 -6.32 36.06 -1.50
C TRP A 389 -6.36 36.01 -3.03
N ALA A 390 -7.29 35.22 -3.60
CA ALA A 390 -7.44 35.03 -5.04
C ALA A 390 -7.90 36.30 -5.78
N LYS A 391 -8.59 37.23 -5.11
CA LYS A 391 -8.96 38.53 -5.72
C LYS A 391 -7.73 39.43 -5.97
N ASN A 392 -6.72 39.29 -5.13
CA ASN A 392 -5.51 40.12 -5.16
C ASN A 392 -4.30 39.39 -5.77
N ASN A 393 -4.44 38.12 -6.15
CA ASN A 393 -3.36 37.28 -6.66
C ASN A 393 -3.81 36.48 -7.89
N VAL A 394 -2.84 36.00 -8.67
CA VAL A 394 -3.12 35.17 -9.84
C VAL A 394 -3.38 33.73 -9.39
N ALA A 395 -4.64 33.40 -9.13
CA ALA A 395 -5.04 32.05 -8.71
C ALA A 395 -5.02 31.02 -9.86
N ARG A 396 -5.12 31.48 -11.12
CA ARG A 396 -5.00 30.65 -12.33
C ARG A 396 -4.07 31.27 -13.35
N SER A 397 -3.23 30.45 -13.98
CA SER A 397 -2.42 30.87 -15.12
C SER A 397 -2.67 29.98 -16.34
N TYR A 398 -2.65 30.60 -17.53
CA TYR A 398 -2.99 29.95 -18.79
C TYR A 398 -1.75 29.74 -19.66
N GLN A 399 -1.80 28.73 -20.52
CA GLN A 399 -0.92 28.59 -21.68
C GLN A 399 -1.72 28.63 -22.96
N LEU A 400 -1.25 29.43 -23.92
CA LEU A 400 -1.68 29.31 -25.32
C LEU A 400 -1.03 28.07 -25.93
N LYS A 401 -1.84 27.17 -26.49
CA LYS A 401 -1.39 26.13 -27.42
C LYS A 401 -1.39 26.69 -28.85
N ASP A 402 -0.59 26.06 -29.72
CA ASP A 402 -0.47 26.44 -31.14
C ASP A 402 -1.81 26.42 -31.90
N ASP A 403 -2.78 25.62 -31.43
CA ASP A 403 -4.15 25.55 -31.98
C ASP A 403 -5.09 26.69 -31.50
N GLY A 404 -4.58 27.67 -30.74
CA GLY A 404 -5.36 28.82 -30.24
C GLY A 404 -6.24 28.54 -29.01
N VAL A 405 -6.29 27.29 -28.52
CA VAL A 405 -7.05 26.91 -27.31
C VAL A 405 -6.23 27.27 -26.06
N GLN A 406 -6.81 28.06 -25.15
CA GLN A 406 -6.20 28.34 -23.85
C GLN A 406 -6.47 27.20 -22.88
N LYS A 407 -5.40 26.60 -22.34
CA LYS A 407 -5.47 25.56 -21.31
C LYS A 407 -4.94 26.08 -19.98
N VAL A 408 -5.58 25.74 -18.87
CA VAL A 408 -5.08 26.13 -17.54
C VAL A 408 -3.81 25.34 -17.26
N LYS A 409 -2.68 26.04 -17.02
CA LYS A 409 -1.37 25.40 -16.76
C LYS A 409 -1.18 25.09 -15.27
N LEU A 410 -1.65 26.00 -14.43
CA LEU A 410 -1.36 26.00 -13.01
C LEU A 410 -2.50 26.69 -12.28
N VAL A 411 -2.94 26.08 -11.18
CA VAL A 411 -3.80 26.72 -10.17
C VAL A 411 -3.03 26.90 -8.86
N SER A 412 -3.31 27.99 -8.16
CA SER A 412 -2.65 28.35 -6.91
C SER A 412 -3.69 28.54 -5.80
N HIS A 413 -3.48 27.86 -4.68
CA HIS A 413 -4.36 27.89 -3.51
C HIS A 413 -3.62 28.42 -2.30
N PHE A 414 -4.32 29.18 -1.45
CA PHE A 414 -3.77 29.73 -0.23
C PHE A 414 -4.25 28.94 0.97
N TYR A 415 -3.31 28.51 1.82
CA TYR A 415 -3.57 27.84 3.09
C TYR A 415 -2.89 28.66 4.20
N GLY A 416 -3.70 29.21 5.10
CA GLY A 416 -3.27 30.03 6.23
C GLY A 416 -3.28 29.26 7.55
N HIS A 417 -3.18 29.94 8.69
CA HIS A 417 -3.42 29.32 10.00
C HIS A 417 -2.57 28.07 10.33
N GLY A 418 -1.33 28.02 9.87
CA GLY A 418 -0.37 27.01 10.31
C GLY A 418 0.13 27.27 11.73
N ASP A 419 0.99 26.37 12.22
CA ASP A 419 1.62 26.49 13.53
C ASP A 419 2.38 27.82 13.66
N VAL A 420 2.40 28.38 14.87
CA VAL A 420 3.11 29.63 15.13
C VAL A 420 4.60 29.45 14.90
N CYS A 421 5.17 30.35 14.12
CA CYS A 421 6.59 30.37 13.82
C CYS A 421 7.39 30.98 14.97
N ASP A 422 8.34 30.25 15.54
CA ASP A 422 9.14 30.73 16.67
C ASP A 422 10.00 31.96 16.31
N LEU A 423 10.40 32.07 15.03
CA LEU A 423 11.26 33.15 14.54
C LEU A 423 10.50 34.46 14.29
N THR A 424 9.25 34.38 13.84
CA THR A 424 8.48 35.56 13.42
C THR A 424 7.29 35.88 14.34
N GLY A 425 6.90 34.92 15.18
CA GLY A 425 5.70 35.00 16.03
C GLY A 425 4.38 34.95 15.25
N LYS A 426 4.40 34.75 13.93
CA LYS A 426 3.21 34.69 13.07
C LYS A 426 2.87 33.23 12.71
N PRO A 427 1.60 32.90 12.44
CA PRO A 427 1.24 31.58 11.94
C PRO A 427 1.91 31.33 10.58
N ARG A 428 2.38 30.09 10.37
CA ARG A 428 2.89 29.65 9.07
C ARG A 428 1.77 29.72 8.02
N GLN A 429 2.17 29.96 6.77
CA GLN A 429 1.26 29.99 5.63
C GLN A 429 1.92 29.39 4.39
N VAL A 430 1.12 28.80 3.50
CA VAL A 430 1.61 28.15 2.29
C VAL A 430 0.73 28.44 1.08
N ILE A 431 1.39 28.68 -0.05
CA ILE A 431 0.74 28.73 -1.36
C ILE A 431 0.96 27.39 -2.06
N VAL A 432 -0.11 26.62 -2.27
CA VAL A 432 -0.06 25.35 -2.99
C VAL A 432 -0.24 25.61 -4.48
N LYS A 433 0.69 25.12 -5.30
CA LYS A 433 0.72 25.27 -6.75
C LYS A 433 0.53 23.91 -7.41
N LEU A 434 -0.67 23.67 -7.94
CA LEU A 434 -1.02 22.43 -8.66
C LEU A 434 -0.77 22.62 -10.15
N LYS A 435 0.17 21.85 -10.69
CA LYS A 435 0.64 21.98 -12.07
C LYS A 435 0.50 20.67 -12.83
N CYS A 436 0.03 20.76 -14.06
CA CYS A 436 0.03 19.63 -14.98
C CYS A 436 1.46 19.38 -15.47
N LYS A 437 1.89 18.13 -15.38
CA LYS A 437 3.12 17.64 -15.98
C LYS A 437 2.80 16.34 -16.68
N GLU A 438 2.85 16.37 -18.01
CA GLU A 438 2.70 15.17 -18.81
C GLU A 438 3.88 14.22 -18.52
N SER A 439 3.57 12.93 -18.35
CA SER A 439 4.54 11.89 -18.04
C SER A 439 4.05 10.57 -18.62
N GLU A 440 4.98 9.68 -18.94
CA GLU A 440 4.68 8.32 -19.39
C GLU A 440 4.01 7.49 -18.27
N SER A 441 4.25 7.84 -17.00
CA SER A 441 3.56 7.26 -15.84
C SER A 441 2.39 8.14 -15.41
N PRO A 442 1.12 7.67 -15.49
CA PRO A 442 -0.07 8.47 -15.18
C PRO A 442 -0.19 8.84 -13.70
N HIS A 443 0.43 8.07 -12.80
CA HIS A 443 0.33 8.24 -11.34
C HIS A 443 1.55 8.94 -10.75
N ALA A 444 2.49 9.41 -11.58
CA ALA A 444 3.64 10.16 -11.09
C ALA A 444 3.18 11.44 -10.37
N VAL A 445 3.64 11.64 -9.14
CA VAL A 445 3.41 12.87 -8.36
C VAL A 445 4.74 13.38 -7.87
N THR A 446 5.06 14.63 -8.18
CA THR A 446 6.23 15.34 -7.65
C THR A 446 5.73 16.39 -6.67
N VAL A 447 6.09 16.25 -5.38
CA VAL A 447 5.78 17.23 -4.33
C VAL A 447 7.08 17.82 -3.80
N TYR A 448 7.19 19.15 -3.79
CA TYR A 448 8.33 19.86 -3.25
C TYR A 448 7.89 21.13 -2.51
N MET A 449 8.70 21.56 -1.54
CA MET A 449 8.44 22.75 -0.73
C MET A 449 9.58 23.76 -0.89
N LEU A 450 9.24 25.03 -1.01
CA LEU A 450 10.17 26.16 -1.00
C LEU A 450 9.77 27.13 0.11
N GLU A 451 10.74 27.66 0.85
CA GLU A 451 10.53 28.70 1.87
C GLU A 451 11.14 30.03 1.40
N PRO A 452 10.44 30.80 0.54
CA PRO A 452 10.95 32.08 0.02
C PRO A 452 11.13 33.15 1.10
N GLN A 453 10.36 33.08 2.18
CA GLN A 453 10.49 33.94 3.36
C GLN A 453 10.29 33.08 4.61
N THR A 454 10.89 33.48 5.73
CA THR A 454 10.77 32.75 6.99
C THR A 454 9.31 32.50 7.34
N CYS A 455 8.94 31.22 7.45
CA CYS A 455 7.60 30.73 7.76
C CYS A 455 6.51 31.06 6.72
N GLN A 456 6.91 31.37 5.49
CA GLN A 456 6.02 31.44 4.33
C GLN A 456 6.51 30.47 3.26
N TYR A 457 5.62 29.59 2.82
CA TYR A 457 6.01 28.46 1.99
C TYR A 457 5.30 28.46 0.63
N ILE A 458 5.90 27.79 -0.33
CA ILE A 458 5.29 27.43 -1.62
C ILE A 458 5.42 25.92 -1.78
N LEU A 459 4.27 25.23 -1.81
CA LEU A 459 4.21 23.80 -2.08
C LEU A 459 3.93 23.60 -3.57
N GLY A 460 4.86 23.03 -4.31
CA GLY A 460 4.65 22.63 -5.70
C GLY A 460 4.19 21.18 -5.79
N VAL A 461 3.09 20.94 -6.51
CA VAL A 461 2.58 19.60 -6.81
C VAL A 461 2.45 19.45 -8.31
N GLU A 462 3.23 18.56 -8.90
CA GLU A 462 3.20 18.25 -10.34
C GLU A 462 2.72 16.81 -10.55
N SER A 463 1.67 16.61 -11.35
CA SER A 463 1.17 15.26 -11.68
C SER A 463 0.41 15.22 -13.01
N PRO A 464 0.44 14.09 -13.75
CA PRO A 464 -0.42 13.88 -14.91
C PRO A 464 -1.91 13.81 -14.56
N VAL A 465 -2.28 13.33 -13.36
CA VAL A 465 -3.68 13.28 -12.91
C VAL A 465 -4.28 14.69 -12.84
N ILE A 466 -3.48 15.67 -12.43
CA ILE A 466 -3.87 17.08 -12.37
C ILE A 466 -4.24 17.61 -13.77
N CYS A 467 -3.62 17.10 -14.84
CA CYS A 467 -3.89 17.54 -16.22
C CYS A 467 -5.33 17.35 -16.68
N ARG A 468 -6.10 16.44 -16.05
CA ARG A 468 -7.51 16.19 -16.37
C ARG A 468 -8.46 17.18 -15.70
N ILE A 469 -8.05 17.74 -14.56
CA ILE A 469 -8.92 18.58 -13.72
C ILE A 469 -8.58 20.06 -13.77
N LEU A 470 -7.39 20.46 -14.23
CA LEU A 470 -7.02 21.89 -14.26
C LEU A 470 -8.00 22.77 -15.02
N ASP A 471 -8.59 22.27 -16.10
CA ASP A 471 -9.54 23.04 -16.91
C ASP A 471 -10.91 23.19 -16.22
N THR A 472 -11.17 22.45 -15.15
CA THR A 472 -12.39 22.60 -14.31
C THR A 472 -12.28 23.74 -13.28
N ALA A 473 -11.11 24.38 -13.18
CA ALA A 473 -10.86 25.42 -12.19
C ALA A 473 -11.78 26.63 -12.42
N ASP A 474 -12.39 27.18 -11.38
CA ASP A 474 -13.16 28.43 -11.42
C ASP A 474 -12.26 29.68 -11.39
N GLU A 475 -12.83 30.89 -11.38
CA GLU A 475 -12.06 32.15 -11.31
C GLU A 475 -11.12 32.31 -10.11
N HIS A 476 -11.40 31.62 -9.02
CA HIS A 476 -10.57 31.58 -7.83
C HIS A 476 -9.59 30.41 -7.83
N GLY A 477 -9.58 29.59 -8.88
CA GLY A 477 -8.69 28.44 -9.03
C GLY A 477 -9.20 27.17 -8.35
N LEU A 478 -10.45 27.14 -7.86
CA LEU A 478 -11.05 25.96 -7.23
C LEU A 478 -11.41 24.91 -8.27
N LEU A 479 -10.89 23.69 -8.10
CA LEU A 479 -11.12 22.55 -8.97
C LEU A 479 -12.44 21.85 -8.61
N SER A 480 -13.10 21.30 -9.62
CA SER A 480 -14.37 20.57 -9.47
C SER A 480 -14.36 19.26 -10.25
N ILE A 481 -15.25 18.33 -9.88
CA ILE A 481 -15.43 17.08 -10.62
C ILE A 481 -16.28 17.42 -11.85
N SER A 482 -15.74 17.19 -13.06
CA SER A 482 -16.55 17.21 -14.29
C SER A 482 -17.71 16.21 -14.11
N SER A 483 -18.95 16.70 -14.23
CA SER A 483 -20.15 15.86 -14.17
C SER A 483 -20.23 14.88 -15.34
#